data_AF-A0A392UKZ6-F1
#
_entry.id   AF-A0A392UKZ6-F1
#
_cell.length_a   1.000
_cell.length_b   1.000
_cell.length_c   1.000
_cell.angle_alpha   90.00
_cell.angle_beta   90.00
_cell.angle_gamma   90.00
#
_symmetry.space_group_name_H-M   'P 1'
#
loop_
_entity.id
_entity.type
_entity.pdbx_description
1 polymer ?
#
loop_
_entity_poly.entity_id
_entity_poly.type
_entity_poly.pdbx_seq_one_letter_code
_entity_poly.pdbx_strand_id
1 'polypeptide(L)' 'VTQIQAVPEEEYSEKIKVVYPQAEEELVDFQNMCKLNNKEVMLCPRCSDVCDKEATAGLKNYVPYVNHK' A
#
# COMPACT_ATOMS: atom_id res chain seq x y z
N VAL A 1 -20.07 6.35 -8.26
CA VAL A 1 -19.18 5.31 -8.82
C VAL A 1 -17.78 5.87 -8.81
N THR A 2 -16.86 5.26 -8.08
CA THR A 2 -15.45 5.70 -8.10
C THR A 2 -14.81 5.11 -9.36
N GLN A 3 -14.25 5.94 -10.23
CA GLN A 3 -13.58 5.48 -11.44
C GLN A 3 -12.23 4.85 -11.05
N ILE A 4 -12.06 3.56 -11.34
CA ILE A 4 -10.80 2.85 -11.17
C ILE A 4 -9.91 3.16 -12.38
N GLN A 5 -8.67 3.59 -12.12
CA GLN A 5 -7.68 3.92 -13.13
C GLN A 5 -6.63 2.81 -13.22
N ALA A 6 -6.40 2.29 -14.42
CA ALA A 6 -5.27 1.42 -14.67
C ALA A 6 -4.01 2.28 -14.89
N VAL A 7 -2.96 2.02 -14.12
CA VAL A 7 -1.67 2.74 -14.20
C VAL A 7 -0.53 1.78 -14.51
N PRO A 8 0.56 2.21 -15.13
CA PRO A 8 1.72 1.36 -15.36
C PRO A 8 2.21 0.68 -14.07
N GLU A 9 2.73 -0.54 -14.19
CA GLU A 9 3.17 -1.34 -13.04
C GLU A 9 4.23 -0.62 -12.18
N GLU A 10 5.14 0.11 -12.81
CA GLU A 10 6.13 0.94 -12.11
C GLU A 10 5.46 2.01 -11.25
N GLU A 11 4.46 2.73 -11.79
CA GLU A 11 3.72 3.75 -11.04
C GLU A 11 2.93 3.11 -9.88
N TYR A 12 2.31 1.95 -10.13
CA TYR A 12 1.61 1.22 -9.08
C TYR A 12 2.57 0.78 -7.96
N SER A 13 3.76 0.31 -8.32
CA SER A 13 4.80 -0.12 -7.38
C SER A 13 5.25 1.03 -6.48
N GLU A 14 5.44 2.24 -7.04
CA GLU A 14 5.76 3.43 -6.23
C GLU A 14 4.64 3.77 -5.24
N LYS A 15 3.36 3.59 -5.61
CA LYS A 15 2.24 3.81 -4.69
C LYS A 15 2.17 2.73 -3.59
N ILE A 16 2.60 1.50 -3.86
CA ILE A 16 2.63 0.42 -2.85
C ILE A 16 3.68 0.70 -1.76
N LYS A 17 4.82 1.31 -2.10
CA LYS A 17 5.95 1.54 -1.16
C LYS A 17 5.58 2.36 0.07
N VAL A 18 4.51 3.16 0.00
CA VAL A 18 4.01 3.96 1.14
C VAL A 18 2.93 3.25 1.96
N VAL A 19 2.47 2.08 1.49
CA VAL A 19 1.39 1.30 2.10
C VAL A 19 1.94 0.16 2.96
N TYR A 20 3.01 -0.47 2.50
CA TYR A 20 3.65 -1.60 3.16
C TYR A 20 5.04 -1.22 3.68
N PRO A 21 5.54 -1.95 4.69
CA PRO A 21 6.95 -1.87 5.08
C PRO A 21 7.86 -2.05 3.87
N GLN A 22 8.94 -1.28 3.79
CA GLN A 22 9.94 -1.47 2.75
C GLN A 22 10.74 -2.77 3.01
N ALA A 23 11.36 -3.33 1.97
CA ALA A 23 12.03 -4.63 2.04
C ALA A 23 13.12 -4.74 3.12
N GLU A 24 13.74 -3.62 3.49
CA GLU A 24 14.80 -3.53 4.51
C GLU A 24 14.29 -2.90 5.83
N GLU A 25 13.00 -2.54 5.91
CA GLU A 25 12.40 -1.92 7.09
C GLU A 25 11.89 -3.00 8.05
N GLU A 26 12.36 -2.94 9.30
CA GLU A 26 11.86 -3.81 10.36
C GLU A 26 10.38 -3.51 10.65
N LEU A 27 9.57 -4.55 10.84
CA LEU A 27 8.13 -4.41 11.09
C LEU A 27 7.83 -3.54 12.32
N VAL A 28 8.71 -3.58 13.33
CA VAL A 28 8.58 -2.76 14.54
C VAL A 28 8.79 -1.28 14.24
N ASP A 29 9.76 -0.96 13.37
CA ASP A 29 10.05 0.41 12.97
C ASP A 29 8.90 0.99 12.16
N PHE A 30 8.36 0.22 11.21
CA PHE A 30 7.16 0.60 10.46
C PHE A 30 5.96 0.88 11.39
N GLN A 31 5.69 -0.03 12.35
CA GLN A 31 4.61 0.15 13.31
C GLN A 31 4.81 1.36 14.22
N ASN A 32 6.05 1.62 14.65
CA ASN A 32 6.38 2.79 15.45
C ASN A 32 6.20 4.08 14.64
N MET A 33 6.63 4.10 13.38
CA MET A 33 6.39 5.20 12.45
C MET A 33 4.88 5.46 12.28
N CYS A 34 4.08 4.41 12.07
CA CYS A 34 2.63 4.55 11.97
C CYS A 34 2.02 5.16 13.25
N LYS A 35 2.41 4.63 14.43
CA LYS A 35 1.96 5.15 15.73
C LYS A 35 2.33 6.61 15.94
N LEU A 36 3.57 7.01 15.62
CA LEU A 36 4.05 8.39 15.74
C LEU A 36 3.27 9.36 14.84
N ASN A 37 2.79 8.87 13.70
CA ASN A 37 1.97 9.64 12.75
C ASN A 37 0.46 9.52 13.00
N ASN A 38 0.02 8.89 14.10
CA ASN A 38 -1.40 8.60 14.39
C ASN A 38 -2.12 7.86 13.26
N LYS A 39 -1.40 6.97 12.57
CA LYS A 39 -1.93 6.10 11.52
C LYS A 39 -2.24 4.72 12.10
N GLU A 40 -3.33 4.13 11.64
CA GLU A 40 -3.70 2.78 12.02
C GLU A 40 -3.00 1.76 11.11
N VAL A 41 -2.44 0.71 11.70
CA VAL A 41 -2.01 -0.46 10.95
C VAL A 41 -3.14 -1.47 10.84
N MET A 42 -3.24 -2.15 9.71
CA MET A 42 -4.18 -3.24 9.50
C MET A 42 -3.50 -4.43 8.82
N LEU A 43 -4.16 -5.58 8.85
CA LEU A 43 -3.76 -6.72 8.02
C LEU A 43 -4.48 -6.63 6.68
N CYS A 44 -3.72 -6.73 5.60
CA CYS A 44 -4.28 -6.86 4.27
C CYS A 44 -5.13 -8.13 4.19
N PRO A 45 -6.43 -8.05 3.83
CA PRO A 45 -7.30 -9.23 3.82
C PRO A 45 -6.94 -10.27 2.74
N ARG A 46 -6.04 -9.94 1.80
CA ARG A 46 -5.63 -10.83 0.71
C ARG A 46 -4.37 -11.64 1.01
N CYS A 47 -3.35 -10.99 1.57
CA CYS A 47 -2.05 -11.62 1.85
C CYS A 47 -1.73 -11.75 3.35
N SER A 48 -2.54 -11.16 4.23
CA SER A 48 -2.31 -11.10 5.68
C SER A 48 -1.04 -10.35 6.09
N ASP A 49 -0.48 -9.52 5.21
CA ASP A 49 0.64 -8.63 5.54
C ASP A 49 0.18 -7.38 6.28
N VAL A 50 1.06 -6.82 7.12
CA VAL A 50 0.82 -5.56 7.83
C VAL A 50 0.94 -4.38 6.85
N CYS A 51 -0.04 -3.48 6.86
CA CYS A 51 -0.04 -2.25 6.05
C CYS A 51 -0.65 -1.04 6.77
N ASP A 52 -0.31 0.15 6.30
CA ASP A 52 -0.88 1.44 6.71
C ASP A 52 -2.31 1.58 6.16
N LYS A 53 -3.30 1.62 7.05
CA LYS A 53 -4.72 1.67 6.71
C LYS A 53 -5.08 2.93 5.94
N GLU A 54 -4.56 4.08 6.32
CA GLU A 54 -4.82 5.35 5.66
C GLU A 54 -4.21 5.38 4.26
N ALA A 55 -2.98 4.90 4.11
CA ALA A 55 -2.30 4.83 2.82
C ALA A 55 -3.00 3.88 1.84
N THR A 56 -3.65 2.80 2.32
CA THR A 56 -4.47 1.94 1.44
C THR A 56 -5.61 2.70 0.75
N ALA A 57 -6.12 3.78 1.35
CA ALA A 57 -7.14 4.61 0.70
C ALA A 57 -6.62 5.25 -0.59
N GLY A 58 -5.32 5.58 -0.63
CA GLY A 58 -4.63 6.08 -1.81
C GLY A 58 -4.52 5.05 -2.94
N LEU A 59 -4.68 3.75 -2.66
CA LEU A 59 -4.65 2.67 -3.66
C LEU A 59 -6.05 2.27 -4.18
N LYS A 60 -7.14 2.64 -3.50
CA LYS A 60 -8.50 2.15 -3.83
C LYS A 60 -8.96 2.45 -5.27
N ASN A 61 -8.37 3.47 -5.89
CA ASN A 61 -8.74 3.92 -7.23
C ASN A 61 -7.76 3.46 -8.31
N TYR A 62 -6.74 2.68 -7.96
CA TYR A 62 -5.68 2.28 -8.88
C TYR A 62 -5.59 0.77 -8.99
N VAL A 63 -5.36 0.29 -10.20
CA VAL A 63 -4.97 -1.11 -10.45
C VAL A 63 -3.74 -1.12 -11.35
N PRO A 64 -2.83 -2.09 -11.17
CA PRO A 64 -1.70 -2.24 -12.07
C PRO A 64 -2.22 -2.63 -13.46
N TYR A 65 -1.82 -1.88 -14.48
CA TYR A 65 -2.04 -2.22 -15.86
C TYR A 65 -1.10 -3.35 -16.23
N VAL A 66 -1.65 -4.56 -16.30
CA VAL A 66 -0.95 -5.73 -16.83
C VAL A 66 -1.18 -5.81 -18.34
N ASN A 67 -0.17 -5.45 -19.12
CA ASN A 67 -0.13 -5.80 -20.54
C ASN A 67 -0.02 -7.33 -20.61
N HIS A 68 -1.15 -8.01 -20.86
CA HIS A 68 -1.12 -9.41 -21.27
C HIS A 68 -0.51 -9.47 -22.67
N LYS A 69 0.81 -9.61 -22.74
CA LYS A 69 1.53 -9.95 -23.96
C LYS A 69 1.48 -11.45 -24.20
#